data_AF-A0A1H7ART9-F1
#
_entry.id   AF-A0A1H7ART9-F1
#
_cell.length_a   1.000
_cell.length_b   1.000
_cell.length_c   1.000
_cell.angle_alpha   90.00
_cell.angle_beta   90.00
_cell.angle_gamma   90.00
#
_symmetry.space_group_name_H-M   'P 1'
#
loop_
_entity.id
_entity.type
_entity.pdbx_description
1 polymer ?
#
loop_
_entity_poly.entity_id
_entity_poly.type
_entity_poly.pdbx_seq_one_letter_code
_entity_poly.pdbx_strand_id
1 'polypeptide(L)' 'MALWLVVGFILVSATTVMVLTFGRLKTAANVKALRLIAGVQYLAAAVLAGARLTGQA' A
#
# COMPACT_ATOMS: atom_id res chain seq x y z
N MET A 1 18.32 5.12 -2.29
CA MET A 1 18.23 3.71 -1.84
C MET A 1 17.24 3.54 -0.71
N ALA A 2 17.29 4.33 0.37
CA ALA A 2 16.29 4.29 1.44
C ALA A 2 14.83 4.49 0.95
N LEU A 3 14.60 5.38 -0.02
CA LEU A 3 13.26 5.64 -0.57
C LEU A 3 12.66 4.40 -1.26
N TRP A 4 13.47 3.61 -1.96
CA TRP A 4 13.01 2.36 -2.57
C TRP A 4 12.65 1.30 -1.52
N LEU A 5 13.34 1.28 -0.38
CA LEU A 5 12.95 0.42 0.75
C LEU A 5 11.60 0.85 1.34
N VAL A 6 11.35 2.15 1.44
CA VAL A 6 10.05 2.69 1.90
C VAL A 6 8.94 2.31 0.94
N VAL A 7 9.14 2.48 -0.37
CA VAL A 7 8.19 2.05 -1.41
C VAL A 7 7.92 0.55 -1.30
N GLY A 8 8.97 -0.26 -1.20
CA GLY A 8 8.85 -1.71 -1.03
C GLY A 8 8.07 -2.10 0.24
N PHE A 9 8.37 -1.46 1.37
CA PHE A 9 7.65 -1.67 2.63
C PHE A 9 6.17 -1.33 2.51
N ILE A 10 5.82 -0.20 1.91
CA ILE A 10 4.43 0.22 1.69
C ILE A 10 3.69 -0.80 0.80
N LEU A 11 4.33 -1.27 -0.27
CA LEU A 11 3.75 -2.27 -1.17
C LEU A 11 3.51 -3.60 -0.45
N VAL A 12 4.47 -4.09 0.33
CA VAL A 12 4.31 -5.33 1.12
C VAL A 12 3.18 -5.17 2.14
N SER A 13 3.17 -4.07 2.89
CA SER A 13 2.10 -3.76 3.86
C SER A 13 0.72 -3.74 3.22
N ALA A 14 0.55 -2.98 2.14
CA ALA A 14 -0.71 -2.88 1.40
C ALA A 14 -1.17 -4.23 0.87
N THR A 15 -0.22 -5.04 0.36
CA THR A 15 -0.49 -6.38 -0.15
C THR A 15 -0.94 -7.32 0.98
N THR A 16 -0.29 -7.28 2.14
CA THR A 16 -0.70 -8.06 3.31
C THR A 16 -2.13 -7.70 3.74
N VAL A 17 -2.45 -6.42 3.80
CA VAL A 17 -3.83 -5.96 4.14
C VAL A 17 -4.82 -6.46 3.09
N MET A 18 -4.53 -6.33 1.79
CA MET A 18 -5.38 -6.85 0.71
C MET A 18 -5.60 -8.36 0.85
N VAL A 19 -4.53 -9.15 0.98
CA VAL A 19 -4.60 -10.62 1.14
C VAL A 19 -5.45 -11.00 2.36
N LEU A 20 -5.25 -10.33 3.48
CA LEU A 20 -6.07 -10.56 4.68
C LEU A 20 -7.54 -10.21 4.44
N THR A 21 -7.84 -9.12 3.75
CA THR A 21 -9.23 -8.70 3.43
C THR A 21 -9.92 -9.58 2.38
N PHE A 22 -9.18 -10.35 1.58
CA PHE A 22 -9.76 -11.37 0.68
C PHE A 22 -9.85 -12.76 1.34
N GLY A 23 -8.99 -13.04 2.32
CA GLY A 23 -8.98 -14.27 3.09
C GLY A 23 -9.74 -14.13 4.42
N ARG A 24 -8.97 -14.07 5.52
CA ARG A 24 -9.47 -14.24 6.89
C ARG A 24 -10.37 -13.09 7.38
N LEU A 25 -10.19 -11.89 6.83
CA LEU A 25 -10.94 -10.68 7.22
C LEU A 25 -12.07 -10.34 6.23
N LYS A 26 -12.41 -11.23 5.30
CA LYS A 26 -13.42 -10.96 4.26
C LYS A 26 -14.82 -10.67 4.81
N THR A 27 -15.12 -11.17 6.01
CA THR A 27 -16.40 -10.99 6.72
C THR A 27 -16.34 -9.91 7.80
N ALA A 28 -15.19 -9.25 8.00
CA ALA A 28 -15.08 -8.18 8.97
C ALA A 28 -15.96 -6.99 8.55
N ALA A 29 -16.71 -6.41 9.50
CA ALA A 29 -17.58 -5.26 9.23
C ALA A 29 -16.85 -4.09 8.55
N ASN A 30 -15.56 -3.94 8.84
CA ASN A 30 -14.71 -2.86 8.33
C ASN A 30 -13.86 -3.24 7.10
N VAL A 31 -14.15 -4.38 6.45
CA VAL A 31 -13.35 -4.86 5.30
C VAL A 31 -13.23 -3.82 4.18
N LYS A 32 -14.30 -3.05 3.93
CA LYS A 32 -14.30 -1.99 2.91
C LYS A 32 -13.37 -0.84 3.27
N ALA A 33 -13.34 -0.44 4.54
CA ALA A 33 -12.43 0.59 5.04
C ALA A 33 -10.96 0.12 4.97
N LEU A 34 -10.68 -1.13 5.34
CA LEU A 34 -9.35 -1.72 5.24
C LEU A 34 -8.84 -1.77 3.79
N ARG A 35 -9.71 -2.14 2.83
CA ARG A 35 -9.38 -2.12 1.40
C ARG A 35 -9.13 -0.70 0.89
N LEU A 36 -9.90 0.28 1.34
CA LEU A 36 -9.67 1.70 1.02
C LEU A 36 -8.30 2.18 1.52
N ILE A 37 -7.94 1.86 2.76
CA ILE A 37 -6.62 2.21 3.33
C ILE A 37 -5.50 1.54 2.54
N ALA A 38 -5.66 0.26 2.17
CA ALA A 38 -4.68 -0.43 1.32
C ALA A 38 -4.56 0.24 -0.07
N GLY A 39 -5.68 0.67 -0.66
CA GLY A 39 -5.70 1.45 -1.91
C GLY A 39 -4.93 2.76 -1.80
N VAL A 40 -5.13 3.51 -0.71
CA VAL A 40 -4.37 4.75 -0.45
C VAL A 40 -2.88 4.47 -0.27
N GLN A 41 -2.49 3.36 0.36
CA GLN A 41 -1.08 2.96 0.46
C GLN A 41 -0.46 2.70 -0.91
N TYR A 42 -1.17 2.03 -1.83
CA TYR A 42 -0.68 1.87 -3.20
C TYR A 42 -0.51 3.21 -3.93
N LEU A 43 -1.44 4.15 -3.75
CA LEU A 43 -1.30 5.50 -4.31
C LEU A 43 -0.10 6.24 -3.74
N ALA A 44 0.12 6.16 -2.42
CA ALA A 44 1.28 6.76 -1.78
C ALA A 44 2.60 6.16 -2.28
N ALA A 45 2.67 4.83 -2.45
CA ALA A 45 3.82 4.16 -3.05
C ALA A 45 4.06 4.62 -4.49
N ALA A 46 3.00 4.77 -5.29
CA ALA A 46 3.08 5.27 -6.66
C ALA A 46 3.57 6.72 -6.74
N VAL A 47 3.09 7.59 -5.84
CA VAL A 47 3.55 8.99 -5.75
C VAL A 47 5.02 9.07 -5.33
N LEU A 48 5.44 8.28 -4.33
CA LEU A 48 6.84 8.22 -3.88
C LEU A 48 7.77 7.69 -4.98
N ALA A 49 7.37 6.60 -5.64
CA ALA A 49 8.11 6.06 -6.77
C ALA A 49 8.18 7.06 -7.92
N GLY A 50 7.07 7.74 -8.23
CA GLY A 50 7.00 8.79 -9.24
C GLY A 50 7.91 9.96 -8.91
N ALA A 51 7.87 10.49 -7.69
CA ALA A 51 8.73 11.57 -7.23
C ALA A 51 10.23 11.21 -7.34
N ARG A 52 10.59 9.96 -7.04
CA ARG A 52 11.96 9.47 -7.22
C ARG A 52 12.37 9.37 -8.68
N LEU A 53 11.46 8.94 -9.56
CA LEU A 53 11.70 8.82 -11.00
C LEU A 53 11.79 10.20 -11.68
N THR A 54 11.08 11.21 -11.18
CA THR A 54 11.15 12.59 -11.69
C THR A 54 12.30 13.41 -11.07
N GLY A 55 13.14 12.80 -10.22
CA GLY A 55 14.29 13.46 -9.60
C GLY A 55 13.94 14.46 -8.50
N GLN A 56 12.70 14.46 -8.02
CA GLN A 56 12.24 15.32 -6.91
C GLN A 56 12.58 14.74 -5.53
N ALA A 57 13.12 13.52 -5.46
CA ALA A 57 13.43 12.79 -4.23
C ALA A 57 14.59 11.81 -4.39
#